data_AF-A0A7C4GZB0-F1
#
_entry.id   AF-A0A7C4GZB0-F1
#
_cell.length_a   1.000
_cell.length_b   1.000
_cell.length_c   1.000
_cell.angle_alpha   90.00
_cell.angle_beta   90.00
_cell.angle_gamma   90.00
#
_symmetry.space_group_name_H-M   'P 1'
#
loop_
_entity.id
_entity.type
_entity.pdbx_description
1 polymer ?
#
loop_
_entity_poly.entity_id
_entity_poly.type
_entity_poly.pdbx_seq_one_letter_code
_entity_poly.pdbx_strand_id
1 'polypeptide(L)' 'MSSQVKTIFFANHVFHVWPDVYEPAEDSFLFVENLAVKPGEYVLDMGTGCGILGIVAAEKASQVVA' A
#
# COMPACT_ATOMS: atom_id res chain seq x y z
N MET A 1 -22.24 2.02 14.72
CA MET A 1 -21.43 0.83 14.37
C MET A 1 -20.01 1.12 14.77
N SER A 2 -19.33 0.26 15.54
CA SER A 2 -18.00 0.60 16.05
C SER A 2 -17.03 0.76 14.88
N SER A 3 -16.58 1.99 14.66
CA SER A 3 -15.60 2.41 13.66
C SER A 3 -14.19 1.95 14.07
N GLN A 4 -13.98 0.65 14.27
CA GLN A 4 -12.69 0.16 14.72
C GLN A 4 -11.67 0.23 13.57
N VAL A 5 -10.59 0.94 13.83
CA VAL A 5 -9.41 0.95 12.96
C VAL A 5 -8.82 -0.46 12.97
N LYS A 6 -8.60 -1.03 11.79
CA LYS A 6 -7.94 -2.32 11.63
C LYS A 6 -6.44 -2.13 11.51
N THR A 7 -5.69 -3.12 11.97
CA THR A 7 -4.23 -3.14 11.83
C THR A 7 -3.84 -4.32 10.95
N ILE A 8 -3.18 -4.04 9.83
CA ILE A 8 -2.68 -5.03 8.89
C ILE A 8 -1.15 -5.04 8.95
N PHE A 9 -0.58 -6.23 9.08
CA PHE A 9 0.86 -6.45 9.05
C PHE A 9 1.21 -7.04 7.69
N PHE A 10 2.06 -6.34 6.92
CA PHE A 10 2.51 -6.83 5.63
C PHE A 10 3.96 -6.40 5.37
N ALA A 11 4.79 -7.35 4.94
CA ALA A 11 6.24 -7.19 4.87
C ALA A 11 6.81 -6.60 6.19
N ASN A 12 7.57 -5.51 6.12
CA ASN A 12 8.13 -4.81 7.29
C ASN A 12 7.27 -3.61 7.73
N HIS A 13 6.00 -3.54 7.31
CA HIS A 13 5.12 -2.39 7.53
C HIS A 13 3.87 -2.75 8.33
N VAL A 14 3.36 -1.74 9.04
CA VAL A 14 2.09 -1.80 9.77
C VAL A 14 1.17 -0.75 9.17
N PHE A 15 0.01 -1.19 8.68
CA PHE A 15 -1.01 -0.33 8.09
C PHE A 15 -2.20 -0.22 9.03
N HIS A 16 -2.56 1.00 9.38
CA HIS A 16 -3.80 1.30 10.08
C HIS A 16 -4.87 1.65 9.03
N VAL A 17 -5.97 0.89 9.03
CA VAL A 17 -7.04 1.02 8.04
C VAL A 17 -8.30 1.52 8.74
N TRP A 18 -8.73 2.71 8.36
CA TRP A 18 -9.95 3.32 8.87
C TRP A 18 -11.18 2.68 8.21
N PRO A 19 -12.35 2.68 8.87
CA PRO A 19 -13.53 1.98 8.37
C PRO A 19 -14.01 2.37 6.95
N ASP A 20 -13.76 3.62 6.54
CA ASP A 20 -14.14 4.12 5.22
C ASP A 20 -13.02 3.98 4.17
N VAL A 21 -11.89 3.39 4.56
CA VAL A 21 -10.77 3.08 3.66
C VAL A 21 -10.90 1.62 3.25
N TYR A 22 -10.71 1.34 1.96
CA TYR A 22 -10.66 -0.02 1.46
C TYR A 22 -9.61 -0.84 2.22
N GLU A 23 -10.06 -1.96 2.80
CA GLU A 23 -9.19 -2.92 3.47
C GLU A 23 -8.47 -3.75 2.40
N PRO A 24 -7.12 -3.74 2.38
CA PRO A 24 -6.33 -4.62 1.51
C PRO A 24 -6.82 -6.07 1.58
N ALA A 25 -7.07 -6.65 0.42
CA ALA A 25 -7.47 -8.04 0.27
C ALA A 25 -6.41 -8.83 -0.52
N GLU A 26 -6.69 -10.11 -0.80
CA GLU A 26 -5.79 -11.02 -1.51
C GLU A 26 -5.23 -10.43 -2.81
N ASP A 27 -6.06 -9.73 -3.58
CA ASP A 27 -5.67 -9.07 -4.84
C ASP A 27 -4.65 -7.96 -4.63
N SER A 28 -4.77 -7.20 -3.55
CA SER A 28 -3.88 -6.11 -3.18
C SER A 28 -2.51 -6.66 -2.81
N PHE A 29 -2.47 -7.76 -2.04
CA PHE A 29 -1.21 -8.43 -1.68
C PHE A 29 -0.54 -9.05 -2.91
N LEU A 30 -1.29 -9.73 -3.77
CA LEU A 30 -0.77 -10.28 -5.02
C LEU A 30 -0.20 -9.17 -5.91
N PHE A 31 -0.84 -8.01 -5.95
CA PHE A 31 -0.34 -6.87 -6.73
C PHE A 31 0.99 -6.34 -6.15
N VAL A 32 1.09 -6.18 -4.82
CA VAL A 32 2.33 -5.73 -4.17
C VAL A 32 3.49 -6.69 -4.44
N GLU A 33 3.27 -8.00 -4.35
CA GLU A 33 4.31 -9.02 -4.61
C GLU A 33 4.83 -9.00 -6.05
N ASN A 34 4.02 -8.49 -6.99
CA ASN A 34 4.35 -8.41 -8.41
C ASN A 34 4.70 -6.98 -8.88
N LEU A 35 4.90 -6.03 -7.95
CA LEU A 35 5.36 -4.68 -8.30
C LEU A 35 6.75 -4.70 -8.92
N ALA A 36 6.81 -4.37 -10.22
CA ALA A 36 8.04 -4.34 -11.01
C ALA A 36 8.75 -2.97 -10.97
N VAL A 37 8.77 -2.32 -9.79
CA VAL A 37 9.43 -1.01 -9.60
C VAL A 37 10.94 -1.17 -9.63
N LYS A 38 11.62 -0.41 -10.49
CA LYS A 38 13.07 -0.38 -10.59
C LYS A 38 13.67 0.74 -9.73
N PRO A 39 14.92 0.57 -9.24
CA PRO A 39 15.61 1.62 -8.50
C PRO A 39 15.63 2.94 -9.27
N GLY A 40 15.20 4.02 -8.61
CA GLY A 40 15.24 5.36 -9.17
C GLY A 40 14.02 5.78 -10.03
N GLU A 41 13.01 4.92 -10.18
CA GLU A 41 11.79 5.27 -10.91
C GLU A 41 10.89 6.25 -10.14
N TYR A 42 10.04 6.97 -10.87
CA TYR A 42 8.96 7.80 -10.32
C TYR A 42 7.64 7.04 -10.50
N VAL A 43 6.93 6.80 -9.39
CA VAL A 43 5.72 5.97 -9.37
C VAL A 43 4.50 6.83 -9.00
N LEU A 44 3.37 6.55 -9.65
CA LEU A 44 2.06 7.08 -9.29
C LEU A 44 1.19 5.94 -8.75
N ASP A 45 0.74 6.04 -7.50
CA ASP A 45 -0.15 5.08 -6.84
C ASP A 45 -1.59 5.59 -6.84
N MET A 46 -2.28 5.37 -7.96
CA MET A 46 -3.66 5.82 -8.15
C MET A 46 -4.63 5.02 -7.27
N GLY A 47 -5.41 5.71 -6.45
CA GLY A 47 -6.37 5.04 -5.56
C GLY A 47 -5.68 4.32 -4.41
N THR A 48 -4.66 4.97 -3.84
CA THR A 48 -3.71 4.40 -2.85
C THR A 48 -4.35 3.72 -1.63
N GLY A 49 -5.60 4.08 -1.28
CA GLY A 49 -6.30 3.47 -0.15
C GLY A 49 -5.53 3.67 1.16
N CYS A 50 -5.14 2.58 1.82
CA CYS A 50 -4.28 2.66 3.00
C CYS A 50 -2.78 2.85 2.69
N GLY A 51 -2.39 2.97 1.42
CA GLY A 51 -1.03 3.22 0.99
C GLY A 51 -0.18 1.99 0.70
N ILE A 52 -0.75 0.78 0.70
CA ILE A 52 0.05 -0.47 0.70
C ILE A 52 0.96 -0.62 -0.53
N LEU A 53 0.47 -0.26 -1.72
CA LEU A 53 1.23 -0.34 -2.96
C LEU A 53 2.30 0.75 -3.01
N GLY A 54 1.92 2.00 -2.78
CA GLY A 54 2.83 3.14 -2.81
C GLY A 54 3.96 3.06 -1.77
N ILE A 55 3.66 2.61 -0.55
CA ILE A 55 4.68 2.46 0.51
C ILE A 55 5.69 1.38 0.14
N VAL A 56 5.26 0.23 -0.38
CA VAL A 56 6.19 -0.82 -0.83
C VAL A 56 6.96 -0.40 -2.08
N ALA A 57 6.32 0.31 -3.02
CA ALA A 57 7.00 0.89 -4.19
C ALA A 57 8.12 1.86 -3.78
N ALA A 58 7.91 2.64 -2.71
CA ALA A 58 8.88 3.61 -2.21
C ALA A 58 10.17 2.99 -1.67
N GLU A 59 10.21 1.68 -1.37
CA GLU A 59 11.45 0.98 -1.01
C GLU A 59 12.48 0.97 -2.16
N LYS A 60 12.02 1.09 -3.41
CA LYS A 60 12.87 1.08 -4.62
C LYS A 60 12.77 2.38 -5.42
N ALA A 61 11.60 3.01 -5.47
CA ALA A 61 11.37 4.21 -6.26
C ALA A 61 12.21 5.40 -5.75
N SER A 62 12.55 6.33 -6.65
CA SER A 62 13.07 7.63 -6.24
C SER A 62 11.99 8.51 -5.59
N GLN A 63 10.75 8.37 -6.06
CA GLN A 63 9.61 9.12 -5.56
C GLN A 63 8.31 8.38 -5.87
N VAL A 64 7.36 8.46 -4.95
CA VAL A 64 5.97 8.01 -5.15
C VAL A 64 5.04 9.20 -4.97
N VAL A 65 4.10 9.36 -5.89
CA VAL A 65 2.95 10.26 -5.76
C VAL A 65 1.72 9.38 -5.55
N ALA A 66 0.90 9.70 -4.56
CA ALA A 66 -0.26 8.92 -4.15
C ALA A 66 -1.51 9.81 -4.11
#